data_AF-A0AA97CVS2-F1
#
_entry.id   AF-A0AA97CVS2-F1
#
_cell.length_a   1.000
_cell.length_b   1.000
_cell.length_c   1.000
_cell.angle_alpha   90.00
_cell.angle_beta   90.00
_cell.angle_gamma   90.00
#
_symmetry.space_group_name_H-M   'P 1'
#
loop_
_entity.id
_entity.type
_entity.pdbx_description
1 polymer ?
#
loop_
_entity_poly.entity_id
_entity_poly.type
_entity_poly.pdbx_seq_one_letter_code
_entity_poly.pdbx_strand_id
1 'polypeptide(L)'
;MFAALALSFAVIFIAELGDKSQLMAMTFALRYRWWVVLTAILTATTLVHAASVFFGHFLGLSIPTELLSIVGGLSMLVFGLWTLRGDELDDDEAGRAGRVGRSVFLAVMSAFLLAELGDKTMLATIALAADRDWLGVWIGSTIGMVAADALAIVVGRVLNRHLPERTIALGAAVLFFVFAIWLVVDGLIGMSTVVVVSTIAAAAVIVAAGVWWIIATNRRRAVESTPTDELPIDRSASVG
;
A
#
# COMPACT_ATOMS: atom_id res chain seq x y z
N MET A 1 -21.58 -3.53 -12.44
CA MET A 1 -20.42 -4.12 -13.15
C MET A 1 -19.44 -3.09 -13.71
N PHE A 2 -19.69 -2.44 -14.86
CA PHE A 2 -18.66 -1.58 -15.51
C PHE A 2 -18.12 -0.42 -14.65
N ALA A 3 -19.00 0.30 -13.93
CA ALA A 3 -18.57 1.37 -13.05
C ALA A 3 -17.71 0.86 -11.88
N ALA A 4 -18.04 -0.31 -11.33
CA ALA A 4 -17.28 -0.95 -10.25
C ALA A 4 -15.90 -1.38 -10.74
N LEU A 5 -15.82 -1.95 -11.95
CA LEU A 5 -14.58 -2.31 -12.61
C LEU A 5 -13.69 -1.08 -12.86
N ALA A 6 -14.23 -0.02 -13.46
CA ALA A 6 -13.45 1.18 -13.76
C ALA A 6 -12.95 1.86 -12.48
N LEU A 7 -13.80 1.92 -11.44
CA LEU A 7 -13.44 2.49 -10.14
C LEU A 7 -12.37 1.65 -9.43
N SER A 8 -12.56 0.34 -9.30
CA SER A 8 -11.58 -0.52 -8.63
C SER A 8 -10.27 -0.62 -9.41
N PHE A 9 -10.32 -0.60 -10.75
CA PHE A 9 -9.13 -0.45 -11.57
C PHE A 9 -8.37 0.83 -11.20
N ALA A 10 -9.03 1.98 -11.23
CA ALA A 10 -8.37 3.26 -10.97
C ALA A 10 -7.83 3.35 -9.54
N VAL A 11 -8.63 2.96 -8.55
CA VAL A 11 -8.25 2.98 -7.13
C VAL A 11 -7.02 2.11 -6.89
N ILE A 12 -7.07 0.85 -7.34
CA ILE A 12 -5.99 -0.11 -7.07
C ILE A 12 -4.75 0.21 -7.90
N PHE A 13 -4.92 0.57 -9.17
CA PHE A 13 -3.80 1.00 -10.01
C PHE A 13 -3.01 2.13 -9.34
N ILE A 14 -3.70 3.16 -8.82
CA ILE A 14 -3.00 4.30 -8.21
C ILE A 14 -2.49 3.97 -6.81
N ALA A 15 -3.23 3.19 -6.02
CA ALA A 15 -2.78 2.75 -4.69
C ALA A 15 -1.47 1.95 -4.78
N GLU A 16 -1.30 1.17 -5.85
CA GLU A 16 -0.10 0.36 -6.12
C GLU A 16 1.11 1.21 -6.55
N LEU A 17 0.91 2.44 -7.05
CA LEU A 17 2.01 3.27 -7.52
C LEU A 17 2.90 3.73 -6.37
N GLY A 18 4.17 3.35 -6.46
CA GLY A 18 5.22 3.66 -5.50
C GLY A 18 5.24 2.75 -4.28
N ASP A 19 4.51 1.63 -4.31
CA ASP A 19 4.48 0.70 -3.19
C ASP A 19 5.68 -0.26 -3.14
N LYS A 20 5.86 -0.93 -1.99
CA LYS A 20 6.93 -1.90 -1.76
C LYS A 20 6.78 -3.13 -2.63
N SER A 21 5.56 -3.62 -2.82
CA SER A 21 5.20 -4.67 -3.77
C SER A 21 5.69 -4.30 -5.17
N GLN A 22 5.49 -3.04 -5.58
CA GLN A 22 5.94 -2.52 -6.86
C GLN A 22 7.49 -2.49 -6.99
N LEU A 23 8.22 -2.11 -5.92
CA LEU A 23 9.69 -2.20 -5.85
C LEU A 23 10.17 -3.66 -5.92
N MET A 24 9.46 -4.59 -5.26
CA MET A 24 9.72 -6.02 -5.37
C MET A 24 9.49 -6.52 -6.80
N ALA A 25 8.42 -6.10 -7.48
CA ALA A 25 8.13 -6.42 -8.87
C ALA A 25 9.31 -6.08 -9.78
N MET A 26 9.82 -4.86 -9.63
CA MET A 26 10.99 -4.38 -10.37
C MET A 26 12.23 -5.22 -10.06
N THR A 27 12.53 -5.43 -8.78
CA THR A 27 13.70 -6.20 -8.33
C THR A 27 13.69 -7.63 -8.87
N PHE A 28 12.53 -8.29 -8.84
CA PHE A 28 12.38 -9.62 -9.42
C PHE A 28 12.51 -9.60 -10.95
N ALA A 29 11.96 -8.59 -11.64
CA ALA A 29 12.01 -8.50 -13.09
C ALA A 29 13.38 -8.06 -13.67
N LEU A 30 14.27 -7.54 -12.80
CA LEU A 30 15.69 -7.33 -13.09
C LEU A 30 16.51 -8.63 -12.96
N ARG A 31 16.14 -9.53 -12.03
CA ARG A 31 16.83 -10.81 -11.79
C ARG A 31 16.30 -11.94 -12.66
N TYR A 32 15.04 -11.88 -13.07
CA TYR A 32 14.33 -12.96 -13.76
C TYR A 32 13.52 -12.45 -14.97
N ARG A 33 13.00 -13.39 -15.78
CA ARG A 33 12.23 -13.06 -17.00
C ARG A 33 10.92 -12.37 -16.61
N TRP A 34 10.68 -11.15 -17.09
CA TRP A 34 9.52 -10.32 -16.70
C TRP A 34 8.17 -11.03 -16.81
N TRP A 35 7.95 -11.86 -17.82
CA TRP A 35 6.67 -12.55 -17.97
C TRP A 35 6.45 -13.62 -16.92
N VAL A 36 7.52 -14.23 -16.38
CA VAL A 36 7.41 -15.19 -15.27
C VAL A 36 7.08 -14.45 -13.98
N VAL A 37 7.65 -13.25 -13.80
CA VAL A 37 7.34 -12.38 -12.66
C VAL A 37 5.90 -11.89 -12.75
N LEU A 38 5.48 -11.39 -13.90
CA LEU A 38 4.14 -10.84 -14.11
C LEU A 38 3.04 -11.92 -13.99
N THR A 39 3.28 -13.15 -14.45
CA THR A 39 2.30 -14.24 -14.25
C THR A 39 2.22 -14.69 -12.79
N ALA A 40 3.34 -14.64 -12.06
CA ALA A 40 3.36 -14.94 -10.62
C ALA A 40 2.59 -13.87 -9.82
N ILE A 41 2.84 -12.59 -10.13
CA ILE A 41 2.10 -11.44 -9.59
C ILE A 41 0.61 -11.59 -9.88
N LEU A 42 0.23 -11.75 -11.15
CA LEU A 42 -1.16 -11.96 -11.56
C LEU A 42 -1.84 -13.07 -10.74
N THR A 43 -1.16 -14.19 -10.52
CA THR A 43 -1.70 -15.30 -9.74
C THR A 43 -1.89 -14.91 -8.27
N ALA A 44 -0.89 -14.29 -7.65
CA ALA A 44 -0.96 -13.83 -6.26
C ALA A 44 -2.06 -12.78 -6.07
N THR A 45 -2.08 -11.73 -6.89
CA THR A 45 -3.09 -10.67 -6.90
C THR A 45 -4.49 -11.24 -7.08
N THR A 46 -4.69 -12.16 -8.03
CA THR A 46 -6.01 -12.78 -8.26
C THR A 46 -6.51 -13.48 -7.00
N LEU A 47 -5.63 -14.17 -6.26
CA LEU A 47 -5.98 -14.85 -5.02
C LEU A 47 -6.29 -13.87 -3.88
N VAL A 48 -5.45 -12.84 -3.69
CA VAL A 48 -5.67 -11.84 -2.62
C VAL A 48 -6.94 -11.04 -2.89
N HIS A 49 -7.17 -10.61 -4.12
CA HIS A 49 -8.38 -9.89 -4.49
C HIS A 49 -9.61 -10.78 -4.45
N ALA A 50 -9.52 -12.07 -4.80
CA ALA A 50 -10.63 -13.00 -4.62
C ALA A 50 -11.01 -13.12 -3.13
N ALA A 51 -10.03 -13.26 -2.24
CA ALA A 51 -10.28 -13.28 -0.79
C ALA A 51 -10.88 -11.94 -0.31
N SER A 52 -10.32 -10.82 -0.76
CA SER A 52 -10.81 -9.46 -0.43
C SER A 52 -12.25 -9.27 -0.84
N VAL A 53 -12.59 -9.65 -2.07
CA VAL A 53 -13.95 -9.53 -2.62
C VAL A 53 -14.91 -10.49 -1.94
N PHE A 54 -14.46 -11.70 -1.59
CA PHE A 54 -15.23 -12.62 -0.77
C PHE A 54 -15.59 -11.96 0.57
N PHE A 55 -14.61 -11.47 1.33
CA PHE A 55 -14.87 -10.80 2.60
C PHE A 55 -15.74 -9.55 2.42
N GLY A 56 -15.43 -8.68 1.45
CA GLY A 56 -16.20 -7.48 1.17
C GLY A 56 -17.66 -7.79 0.82
N HIS A 57 -17.91 -8.74 -0.08
CA HIS A 57 -19.25 -9.13 -0.47
C HIS A 57 -20.06 -9.66 0.73
N PHE A 58 -19.50 -10.57 1.53
CA PHE A 58 -20.22 -11.14 2.68
C PHE A 58 -20.36 -10.15 3.85
N LEU A 59 -19.39 -9.26 4.06
CA LEU A 59 -19.51 -8.14 5.01
C LEU A 59 -20.59 -7.15 4.55
N GLY A 60 -20.65 -6.83 3.25
CA GLY A 60 -21.68 -5.99 2.63
C GLY A 60 -23.11 -6.50 2.81
N LEU A 61 -23.29 -7.82 2.89
CA LEU A 61 -24.61 -8.41 3.15
C LEU A 61 -25.07 -8.26 4.62
N SER A 62 -24.15 -7.96 5.53
CA SER A 62 -24.41 -7.97 6.99
C SER A 62 -24.19 -6.61 7.66
N ILE A 63 -23.55 -5.67 6.98
CA ILE A 63 -23.12 -4.38 7.53
C ILE A 63 -23.77 -3.25 6.71
N PRO A 64 -24.39 -2.24 7.36
CA PRO A 64 -24.97 -1.09 6.67
C PRO A 64 -23.95 -0.38 5.78
N THR A 65 -24.37 0.03 4.57
CA THR A 65 -23.53 0.69 3.56
C THR A 65 -22.95 2.02 4.05
N GLU A 66 -23.69 2.71 4.93
CA GLU A 66 -23.24 3.94 5.59
C GLU A 66 -22.03 3.67 6.50
N LEU A 67 -22.09 2.58 7.27
CA LEU A 67 -21.01 2.17 8.15
C LEU A 67 -19.77 1.72 7.36
N LEU A 68 -19.98 0.99 6.26
CA LEU A 68 -18.89 0.59 5.36
C LEU A 68 -18.18 1.79 4.75
N SER A 69 -18.93 2.81 4.35
CA SER A 69 -18.37 4.05 3.78
C SER A 69 -17.60 4.85 4.83
N ILE A 70 -18.14 4.97 6.05
CA ILE A 70 -17.41 5.60 7.17
C ILE A 70 -16.10 4.85 7.46
N VAL A 71 -16.16 3.53 7.61
CA VAL A 71 -14.98 2.72 7.93
C VAL A 71 -13.95 2.78 6.80
N GLY A 72 -14.37 2.60 5.54
CA GLY A 72 -13.49 2.70 4.38
C GLY A 72 -12.84 4.07 4.26
N GLY A 73 -13.59 5.14 4.50
CA GLY A 73 -13.06 6.50 4.50
C GLY A 73 -12.04 6.77 5.62
N LEU A 74 -12.30 6.27 6.83
CA LEU A 74 -11.33 6.35 7.94
C LEU A 74 -10.07 5.50 7.67
N SER A 75 -10.21 4.35 7.03
CA SER A 75 -9.06 3.53 6.61
C SER A 75 -8.21 4.26 5.57
N MET A 76 -8.82 4.88 4.55
CA MET A 76 -8.12 5.68 3.55
C MET A 76 -7.36 6.87 4.18
N LEU A 77 -7.93 7.48 5.22
CA LEU A 77 -7.25 8.55 5.99
C LEU A 77 -5.98 8.03 6.69
N VAL A 78 -6.07 6.86 7.33
CA VAL A 78 -4.91 6.19 7.95
C VAL A 78 -3.85 5.86 6.90
N PHE A 79 -4.25 5.33 5.73
CA PHE A 79 -3.32 4.99 4.66
C PHE A 79 -2.63 6.20 4.04
N GLY A 80 -3.34 7.32 3.87
CA GLY A 80 -2.72 8.57 3.42
C GLY A 80 -1.64 9.06 4.39
N LEU A 81 -1.90 8.98 5.70
CA LEU A 81 -0.93 9.35 6.74
C LEU A 81 0.27 8.38 6.78
N TRP A 82 0.02 7.07 6.69
CA TRP A 82 1.10 6.07 6.64
C TRP A 82 1.97 6.25 5.39
N THR A 83 1.36 6.45 4.22
CA THR A 83 2.09 6.69 2.97
C THR A 83 3.01 7.91 3.06
N LEU A 84 2.58 8.99 3.74
CA LEU A 84 3.41 10.18 3.97
C LEU A 84 4.58 9.96 4.93
N ARG A 85 4.51 8.96 5.81
CA ARG A 85 5.61 8.61 6.73
C ARG A 85 6.81 8.07 5.96
N GLY A 86 6.56 7.28 4.91
CA GLY A 86 7.56 6.52 4.19
C GLY A 86 8.07 5.33 5.01
N ASP A 87 8.02 4.14 4.42
CA ASP A 87 8.56 2.92 5.01
C ASP A 87 9.96 2.63 4.47
N GLU A 88 10.84 2.09 5.31
CA GLU A 88 12.12 1.51 4.87
C GLU A 88 11.90 0.04 4.50
N LEU A 89 12.60 -0.42 3.48
CA LEU A 89 12.72 -1.85 3.17
C LEU A 89 13.58 -2.48 4.28
N ASP A 90 13.01 -3.41 5.04
CA ASP A 90 13.77 -4.18 6.02
C ASP A 90 14.56 -5.27 5.27
N ASP A 91 15.87 -5.31 5.46
CA ASP A 91 16.78 -6.22 4.75
C ASP A 91 16.45 -7.72 5.01
N ASP A 92 15.67 -7.99 6.06
CA ASP A 92 15.19 -9.33 6.45
C ASP A 92 14.11 -9.91 5.50
N GLU A 93 13.41 -9.07 4.74
CA GLU A 93 12.42 -9.51 3.75
C GLU A 93 13.08 -10.01 2.46
N ALA A 94 14.23 -9.44 2.09
CA ALA A 94 15.06 -9.93 0.99
C ALA A 94 15.69 -11.30 1.29
N GLY A 95 16.03 -11.57 2.57
CA GLY A 95 16.65 -12.82 3.02
C GLY A 95 15.72 -14.05 2.96
N ARG A 96 14.40 -13.86 3.09
CA ARG A 96 13.42 -14.97 3.01
C ARG A 96 13.26 -15.51 1.58
N ALA A 97 13.48 -14.67 0.56
CA ALA A 97 13.45 -15.08 -0.85
C ALA A 97 14.57 -16.09 -1.22
N GLY A 98 15.67 -16.13 -0.47
CA GLY A 98 16.78 -17.05 -0.71
C GLY A 98 16.52 -18.51 -0.29
N ARG A 99 15.45 -18.79 0.47
CA ARG A 99 15.18 -20.13 1.05
C ARG A 99 14.11 -20.97 0.33
N VAL A 100 13.45 -20.43 -0.70
CA VAL A 100 12.38 -21.16 -1.43
C VAL A 100 12.95 -21.87 -2.66
N GLY A 101 12.80 -23.20 -2.72
CA GLY A 101 13.38 -24.05 -3.76
C GLY A 101 12.83 -23.86 -5.20
N ARG A 102 13.71 -24.21 -6.16
CA ARG A 102 13.61 -24.57 -7.60
C ARG A 102 12.68 -23.82 -8.58
N SER A 103 11.66 -23.05 -8.19
CA SER A 103 10.85 -22.30 -9.17
C SER A 103 10.69 -20.83 -8.80
N VAL A 104 11.24 -19.96 -9.65
CA VAL A 104 11.14 -18.50 -9.56
C VAL A 104 9.70 -18.04 -9.44
N PHE A 105 8.78 -18.69 -10.17
CA PHE A 105 7.34 -18.39 -10.10
C PHE A 105 6.80 -18.49 -8.68
N LEU A 106 7.03 -19.61 -7.98
CA LEU A 106 6.53 -19.79 -6.61
C LEU A 106 7.19 -18.82 -5.63
N ALA A 107 8.47 -18.51 -5.81
CA ALA A 107 9.16 -17.53 -4.97
C ALA A 107 8.53 -16.12 -5.11
N VAL A 108 8.30 -15.66 -6.34
CA VAL A 108 7.66 -14.36 -6.61
C VAL A 108 6.21 -14.36 -6.14
N MET A 109 5.45 -15.40 -6.47
CA MET A 109 4.04 -15.54 -6.10
C MET A 109 3.89 -15.52 -4.58
N SER A 110 4.67 -16.30 -3.84
CA SER A 110 4.60 -16.33 -2.37
C SER A 110 5.02 -14.99 -1.77
N ALA A 111 6.05 -14.34 -2.30
CA ALA A 111 6.48 -13.04 -1.80
C ALA A 111 5.41 -11.97 -2.01
N PHE A 112 4.80 -11.89 -3.19
CA PHE A 112 3.67 -10.99 -3.47
C PHE A 112 2.45 -11.32 -2.62
N LEU A 113 2.09 -12.61 -2.50
CA LEU A 113 0.96 -13.00 -1.67
C LEU A 113 1.15 -12.54 -0.21
N LEU A 114 2.36 -12.69 0.34
CA LEU A 114 2.67 -12.23 1.69
C LEU A 114 2.66 -10.70 1.81
N ALA A 115 3.18 -9.98 0.80
CA ALA A 115 3.22 -8.53 0.80
C ALA A 115 1.81 -7.91 0.70
N GLU A 116 0.93 -8.50 -0.10
CA GLU A 116 -0.42 -8.01 -0.34
C GLU A 116 -1.43 -8.41 0.76
N LEU A 117 -1.09 -9.38 1.61
CA LEU A 117 -1.96 -9.82 2.70
C LEU A 117 -2.04 -8.77 3.80
N GLY A 118 -3.19 -8.10 3.88
CA GLY A 118 -3.46 -7.07 4.88
C GLY A 118 -3.00 -5.67 4.44
N ASP A 119 -2.57 -5.51 3.20
CA ASP A 119 -2.17 -4.21 2.67
C ASP A 119 -3.37 -3.29 2.34
N LYS A 120 -3.08 -2.02 2.07
CA LYS A 120 -4.04 -0.98 1.70
C LYS A 120 -4.88 -1.36 0.49
N THR A 121 -4.31 -2.06 -0.49
CA THR A 121 -5.00 -2.56 -1.68
C THR A 121 -6.06 -3.60 -1.31
N MET A 122 -5.77 -4.48 -0.34
CA MET A 122 -6.70 -5.48 0.20
C MET A 122 -7.89 -4.78 0.89
N LEU A 123 -7.63 -3.83 1.79
CA LEU A 123 -8.71 -3.11 2.49
C LEU A 123 -9.55 -2.26 1.53
N ALA A 124 -8.92 -1.61 0.55
CA ALA A 124 -9.62 -0.88 -0.50
C ALA A 124 -10.55 -1.79 -1.32
N THR A 125 -10.06 -2.99 -1.68
CA THR A 125 -10.83 -3.98 -2.42
C THR A 125 -12.00 -4.52 -1.58
N ILE A 126 -11.80 -4.77 -0.29
CA ILE A 126 -12.87 -5.17 0.66
C ILE A 126 -13.95 -4.09 0.71
N ALA A 127 -13.57 -2.83 0.92
CA ALA A 127 -14.50 -1.71 1.02
C ALA A 127 -15.30 -1.52 -0.26
N LEU A 128 -14.64 -1.58 -1.42
CA LEU A 128 -15.31 -1.49 -2.72
C LEU A 128 -16.26 -2.66 -2.97
N ALA A 129 -15.86 -3.89 -2.65
CA ALA A 129 -16.69 -5.08 -2.85
C ALA A 129 -17.91 -5.17 -1.91
N ALA A 130 -17.92 -4.39 -0.83
CA ALA A 130 -19.02 -4.38 0.13
C ALA A 130 -20.24 -3.57 -0.36
N ASP A 131 -20.01 -2.51 -1.15
CA ASP A 131 -21.08 -1.65 -1.69
C ASP A 131 -21.27 -1.81 -3.22
N ARG A 132 -20.29 -2.37 -3.93
CA ARG A 132 -20.31 -2.47 -5.39
C ARG A 132 -20.41 -3.91 -5.88
N ASP A 133 -20.69 -4.02 -7.17
CA ASP A 133 -20.72 -5.30 -7.88
C ASP A 133 -19.38 -6.05 -7.73
N TRP A 134 -19.40 -7.12 -6.95
CA TRP A 134 -18.22 -7.87 -6.52
C TRP A 134 -17.39 -8.41 -7.69
N LEU A 135 -18.03 -8.86 -8.78
CA LEU A 135 -17.36 -9.31 -10.00
C LEU A 135 -16.61 -8.17 -10.69
N GLY A 136 -17.29 -7.02 -10.85
CA GLY A 136 -16.66 -5.82 -11.37
C GLY A 136 -15.47 -5.38 -10.52
N VAL A 137 -15.61 -5.39 -9.19
CA VAL A 137 -14.51 -5.04 -8.28
C VAL A 137 -13.33 -5.99 -8.45
N TRP A 138 -13.57 -7.31 -8.43
CA TRP A 138 -12.52 -8.33 -8.55
C TRP A 138 -11.72 -8.22 -9.85
N ILE A 139 -12.42 -8.05 -10.98
CA ILE A 139 -11.77 -7.92 -12.29
C ILE A 139 -10.99 -6.61 -12.35
N GLY A 140 -11.62 -5.49 -11.95
CA GLY A 140 -11.00 -4.18 -12.01
C GLY A 140 -9.78 -4.06 -11.10
N SER A 141 -9.87 -4.54 -9.85
CA SER A 141 -8.74 -4.51 -8.90
C SER A 141 -7.56 -5.34 -9.41
N THR A 142 -7.84 -6.54 -9.94
CA THR A 142 -6.81 -7.43 -10.48
C THR A 142 -6.11 -6.80 -11.68
N ILE A 143 -6.87 -6.24 -12.64
CA ILE A 143 -6.30 -5.57 -13.81
C ILE A 143 -5.53 -4.31 -13.37
N GLY A 144 -6.04 -3.56 -12.39
CA GLY A 144 -5.42 -2.34 -11.87
C GLY A 144 -4.03 -2.60 -11.31
N MET A 145 -3.90 -3.57 -10.39
CA MET A 145 -2.62 -3.93 -9.78
C MET A 145 -1.63 -4.48 -10.83
N VAL A 146 -2.06 -5.44 -11.66
CA VAL A 146 -1.18 -6.02 -12.70
C VAL A 146 -0.72 -4.96 -13.70
N ALA A 147 -1.55 -3.98 -14.03
CA ALA A 147 -1.17 -2.86 -14.88
C ALA A 147 -0.14 -1.94 -14.20
N ALA A 148 -0.29 -1.66 -12.90
CA ALA A 148 0.67 -0.87 -12.13
C ALA A 148 2.03 -1.59 -11.99
N ASP A 149 2.02 -2.90 -11.75
CA ASP A 149 3.23 -3.72 -11.69
C ASP A 149 3.90 -3.87 -13.06
N ALA A 150 3.12 -4.06 -14.11
CA ALA A 150 3.65 -4.09 -15.48
C ALA A 150 4.32 -2.75 -15.83
N LEU A 151 3.69 -1.63 -15.46
CA LEU A 151 4.27 -0.30 -15.63
C LEU A 151 5.58 -0.19 -14.85
N ALA A 152 5.63 -0.64 -13.60
CA ALA A 152 6.85 -0.63 -12.80
C ALA A 152 7.96 -1.45 -13.43
N ILE A 153 7.67 -2.67 -13.88
CA ILE A 153 8.64 -3.55 -14.52
C ILE A 153 9.19 -2.90 -15.80
N VAL A 154 8.35 -2.27 -16.60
CA VAL A 154 8.79 -1.52 -17.80
C VAL A 154 9.67 -0.34 -17.38
N VAL A 155 9.22 0.45 -16.41
CA VAL A 155 9.97 1.61 -15.90
C VAL A 155 11.32 1.17 -15.32
N GLY A 156 11.37 0.19 -14.43
CA GLY A 156 12.61 -0.32 -13.82
C GLY A 156 13.58 -0.95 -14.83
N ARG A 157 13.08 -1.42 -15.98
CA ARG A 157 13.94 -1.90 -17.08
C ARG A 157 14.48 -0.80 -17.98
N VAL A 158 13.66 0.19 -18.29
CA VAL A 158 14.03 1.32 -19.17
C VAL A 158 14.87 2.34 -18.41
N LEU A 159 14.53 2.55 -17.15
CA LEU A 159 15.04 3.60 -16.31
C LEU A 159 16.12 3.01 -15.40
N ASN A 160 17.36 2.99 -15.88
CA ASN A 160 18.53 2.90 -15.00
C ASN A 160 18.71 4.22 -14.21
N ARG A 161 17.62 4.75 -13.63
CA ARG A 161 17.57 5.99 -12.83
C ARG A 161 16.50 5.88 -11.74
N HIS A 162 16.92 6.30 -10.55
CA HIS A 162 16.14 6.43 -9.33
C HIS A 162 14.97 7.40 -9.55
N LEU A 163 13.74 6.89 -9.61
CA LEU A 163 12.57 7.74 -9.40
C LEU A 163 12.60 8.20 -7.94
N PRO A 164 12.41 9.51 -7.66
CA PRO A 164 12.33 9.98 -6.29
C PRO A 164 11.05 9.42 -5.66
N GLU A 165 11.19 8.33 -4.93
CA GLU A 165 10.18 7.59 -4.16
C GLU A 165 9.19 8.53 -3.46
N ARG A 166 9.72 9.62 -2.90
CA ARG A 166 8.96 10.68 -2.23
C ARG A 166 7.90 11.37 -3.10
N THR A 167 8.15 11.54 -4.41
CA THR A 167 7.19 12.20 -5.33
C THR A 167 6.00 11.28 -5.60
N ILE A 168 6.26 9.98 -5.74
CA ILE A 168 5.22 8.98 -6.00
C ILE A 168 4.36 8.80 -4.74
N ALA A 169 5.00 8.65 -3.58
CA ALA A 169 4.32 8.58 -2.29
C ALA A 169 3.42 9.80 -2.03
N LEU A 170 3.86 11.01 -2.41
CA LEU A 170 3.03 12.22 -2.27
C LEU A 170 1.77 12.15 -3.15
N GLY A 171 1.90 11.66 -4.38
CA GLY A 171 0.75 11.47 -5.28
C GLY A 171 -0.26 10.45 -4.75
N ALA A 172 0.21 9.30 -4.27
CA ALA A 172 -0.63 8.27 -3.66
C ALA A 172 -1.35 8.79 -2.40
N ALA A 173 -0.64 9.51 -1.51
CA ALA A 173 -1.22 10.09 -0.31
C ALA A 173 -2.35 11.09 -0.63
N VAL A 174 -2.19 11.94 -1.64
CA VAL A 174 -3.23 12.88 -2.09
C VAL A 174 -4.50 12.12 -2.48
N LEU A 175 -4.37 11.04 -3.24
CA LEU A 175 -5.52 10.25 -3.68
C LEU A 175 -6.21 9.57 -2.48
N PHE A 176 -5.45 8.99 -1.56
CA PHE A 176 -6.02 8.42 -0.34
C PHE A 176 -6.82 9.45 0.46
N PHE A 177 -6.34 10.68 0.60
CA PHE A 177 -7.11 11.73 1.28
C PHE A 177 -8.37 12.13 0.52
N VAL A 178 -8.34 12.17 -0.82
CA VAL A 178 -9.53 12.45 -1.63
C VAL A 178 -10.60 11.37 -1.42
N PHE A 179 -10.23 10.09 -1.47
CA PHE A 179 -11.16 8.99 -1.21
C PHE A 179 -11.63 8.95 0.24
N ALA A 180 -10.76 9.26 1.20
CA ALA A 180 -11.11 9.36 2.60
C ALA A 180 -12.23 10.38 2.82
N ILE A 181 -12.09 11.59 2.27
CA ILE A 181 -13.09 12.64 2.38
C ILE A 181 -14.39 12.20 1.71
N TRP A 182 -14.31 11.66 0.49
CA TRP A 182 -15.49 11.26 -0.26
C TRP A 182 -16.31 10.17 0.46
N LEU A 183 -15.65 9.10 0.90
CA LEU A 183 -16.30 7.98 1.60
C LEU A 183 -16.86 8.38 2.97
N VAL A 184 -16.14 9.21 3.74
CA VAL A 184 -16.65 9.71 5.03
C VAL A 184 -17.88 10.60 4.81
N VAL A 185 -17.84 11.51 3.84
CA VAL A 185 -18.99 12.38 3.56
C VAL A 185 -20.20 11.55 3.13
N ASP A 186 -20.01 10.61 2.20
CA ASP A 186 -21.06 9.74 1.71
C ASP A 186 -21.69 8.91 2.84
N GLY A 187 -20.87 8.29 3.69
CA GLY A 187 -21.34 7.50 4.82
C GLY A 187 -21.99 8.31 5.94
N LEU A 188 -21.78 9.62 6.00
CA LEU A 188 -22.41 10.49 7.01
C LEU A 188 -23.76 11.07 6.57
N ILE A 189 -24.12 10.99 5.28
CA ILE A 189 -25.41 11.48 4.79
C ILE A 189 -26.53 10.67 5.43
N GLY A 190 -27.45 11.35 6.12
CA GLY A 190 -28.61 10.71 6.77
C GLY A 190 -28.31 10.04 8.11
N MET A 191 -27.07 10.09 8.61
CA MET A 191 -26.71 9.60 9.94
C MET A 191 -27.14 10.56 11.06
N SER A 192 -27.31 10.00 12.26
CA SER A 192 -27.61 10.82 13.45
C SER A 192 -26.46 11.76 13.80
N THR A 193 -26.77 12.89 14.44
CA THR A 193 -25.77 13.88 14.88
C THR A 193 -24.68 13.27 15.76
N VAL A 194 -25.03 12.28 16.59
CA VAL A 194 -24.06 11.58 17.46
C VAL A 194 -23.02 10.85 16.61
N VAL A 195 -23.46 10.13 15.57
CA VAL A 195 -22.55 9.40 14.68
C VAL A 195 -21.67 10.39 13.92
N VAL A 196 -22.24 11.45 13.35
CA VAL A 196 -21.49 12.51 12.65
C VAL A 196 -20.40 13.10 13.54
N VAL A 197 -20.73 13.51 14.76
CA VAL A 197 -19.76 14.10 15.69
C VAL A 197 -18.68 13.07 16.09
N SER A 198 -19.06 11.83 16.35
CA SER A 198 -18.11 10.78 16.70
C SER A 198 -17.13 10.45 15.56
N THR A 199 -17.60 10.42 14.31
CA THR A 199 -16.76 10.15 13.13
C THR A 199 -15.79 11.30 12.87
N ILE A 200 -16.25 12.56 12.99
CA ILE A 200 -15.39 13.74 12.86
C ILE A 200 -14.33 13.76 13.97
N ALA A 201 -14.72 13.45 15.21
CA ALA A 201 -13.80 13.36 16.33
C ALA A 201 -12.75 12.25 16.11
N ALA A 202 -13.17 11.07 15.64
CA ALA A 202 -12.27 9.97 15.32
C ALA A 202 -11.28 10.35 14.21
N ALA A 203 -11.75 10.98 13.12
CA ALA A 203 -10.89 11.46 12.04
C ALA A 203 -9.87 12.49 12.55
N ALA A 204 -10.30 13.45 13.39
CA ALA A 204 -9.40 14.43 13.98
C ALA A 204 -8.32 13.78 14.87
N VAL A 205 -8.69 12.77 15.66
CA VAL A 205 -7.74 11.99 16.48
C VAL A 205 -6.75 11.24 15.59
N ILE A 206 -7.23 10.56 14.53
CA ILE A 206 -6.38 9.85 13.56
C ILE A 206 -5.36 10.81 12.93
N VAL A 207 -5.81 11.99 12.48
CA VAL A 207 -4.93 13.01 11.89
C VAL A 207 -3.90 13.49 12.91
N ALA A 208 -4.33 13.86 14.12
CA ALA A 208 -3.42 14.34 15.15
C ALA A 208 -2.38 13.28 15.53
N ALA A 209 -2.81 12.04 15.74
CA ALA A 209 -1.94 10.91 16.07
C ALA A 209 -0.98 10.58 14.91
N GLY A 210 -1.48 10.53 13.68
CA GLY A 210 -0.68 10.25 12.49
C GLY A 210 0.36 11.34 12.22
N VAL A 211 -0.02 12.62 12.30
CA VAL A 211 0.91 13.74 12.15
C VAL A 211 1.97 13.71 13.26
N TRP A 212 1.56 13.49 14.52
CA TRP A 212 2.50 13.36 15.63
C TRP A 212 3.47 12.20 15.40
N TRP A 213 2.96 11.05 14.96
CA TRP A 213 3.75 9.86 14.67
C TRP A 213 4.78 10.12 13.55
N ILE A 214 4.37 10.75 12.44
CA ILE A 214 5.27 11.12 11.34
C ILE A 214 6.38 12.06 11.85
N ILE A 215 6.02 13.10 12.61
CA ILE A 215 7.00 14.05 13.17
C ILE A 215 7.96 13.34 14.13
N ALA A 216 7.45 12.49 15.02
CA ALA A 216 8.25 11.74 15.98
C ALA A 216 9.24 10.80 15.28
N THR A 217 8.79 10.12 14.22
CA THR A 217 9.62 9.21 13.42
C THR A 217 10.73 9.98 12.68
N ASN A 218 10.38 11.10 12.04
CA ASN A 218 11.34 11.95 11.35
C ASN A 218 12.38 12.57 12.31
N ARG A 219 11.97 12.94 13.53
CA ARG A 219 12.90 13.42 14.57
C ARG A 219 13.89 12.35 15.01
N ARG A 220 13.44 11.09 15.21
CA ARG A 220 14.32 9.98 15.58
C ARG A 220 15.37 9.72 14.50
N ARG A 221 14.94 9.65 13.24
CA ARG A 221 15.84 9.51 12.08
C ARG A 221 16.91 10.60 12.01
N ALA A 222 16.54 11.85 12.28
CA ALA A 222 17.49 12.96 12.30
C ALA A 222 18.57 12.81 13.39
N VAL A 223 18.20 12.31 14.57
CA VAL A 223 19.14 12.07 15.69
C VAL A 223 20.10 10.92 15.36
N GLU A 224 19.60 9.79 14.85
CA GLU A 224 20.44 8.62 14.48
C GLU A 224 21.40 8.91 13.33
N SER A 225 21.07 9.85 12.43
CA SER A 225 21.94 10.26 11.33
C SER A 225 23.08 11.23 11.74
N THR A 226 23.13 11.66 13.01
CA THR A 226 24.21 12.52 13.50
C THR A 226 25.45 11.65 13.74
N PRO A 227 26.59 11.88 13.03
CA PRO A 227 27.79 11.10 13.24
C PRO A 227 28.24 11.25 14.69
N THR A 228 28.27 10.15 15.44
CA THR A 228 29.04 10.10 16.69
C THR A 228 30.47 10.49 16.36
N ASP A 229 30.92 11.61 16.93
CA ASP A 229 32.27 12.13 16.84
C ASP A 229 33.30 11.01 16.70
N GLU A 230 34.08 11.07 15.62
CA GLU A 230 35.35 10.39 15.52
C GLU A 230 36.15 10.74 16.78
N LEU A 231 36.21 9.81 17.74
CA LEU A 231 37.18 9.90 18.83
C LEU A 231 38.54 10.15 18.18
N PRO A 232 39.26 11.23 18.55
CA PRO A 232 40.57 11.49 17.98
C PRO A 232 41.43 10.26 18.17
N ILE A 233 41.78 9.59 17.08
CA ILE A 233 42.75 8.50 17.12
C ILE A 233 44.04 9.15 17.58
N ASP A 234 44.37 8.97 18.86
CA ASP A 234 45.62 9.40 19.44
C ASP A 234 46.75 8.69 18.70
N ARG A 235 47.39 9.42 17.79
CA ARG A 235 48.54 8.96 17.00
C ARG A 235 49.87 9.14 17.75
N SER A 236 49.88 9.31 19.07
CA SER A 236 51.13 9.52 19.82
C SER A 236 51.88 8.25 20.25
N ALA A 237 51.48 7.05 19.82
CA ALA A 237 52.07 5.80 20.31
C ALA A 237 52.96 5.03 19.30
N SER A 238 53.59 5.69 18.32
CA SER A 238 54.47 4.98 17.35
C SER A 238 55.85 5.61 17.10
N VAL A 239 56.39 6.42 18.01
CA VAL A 239 57.82 6.81 17.94
C VAL A 239 58.40 6.77 19.35
N GLY A 240 59.22 5.76 19.61
CA GLY A 240 59.94 5.57 20.87
C GLY A 240 60.47 4.15 20.98
#